data_AF-A0A958MSR3-F1
#
_entry.id   AF-A0A958MSR3-F1
#
_cell.length_a   1.000
_cell.length_b   1.000
_cell.length_c   1.000
_cell.angle_alpha   90.00
_cell.angle_beta   90.00
_cell.angle_gamma   90.00
#
_symmetry.space_group_name_H-M   'P 1'
#
loop_
_entity.id
_entity.type
_entity.pdbx_description
1 polymer ?
#
loop_
_entity_poly.entity_id
_entity_poly.type
_entity_poly.pdbx_seq_one_letter_code
_entity_poly.pdbx_strand_id
1 'polypeptide(L)'
;MLSIYSYTEASQFLRDAWKEKKKRNPAFSMSAWAKQLGLENSSPLSLAFKGRRSLPKKYLPQVVQTLGLSGEEGLYLEALVDLSKAKTPPQRLFYLSRLKNLAPESELSRQVVDEYKFLSEPLHTALIEMTDLKGFRPDPKWIHQRLRIKTTLDEVAEALGRLIELKLLKQDFSTGRLYKTHAFLTTENDVADLGTKKFHEAISKFAAQQVFEQSLDEREFGSYSFNLKKGQMSKAKKKMRKFLDEFFQEFEAPAGEGDDTYQFNLQLFRVTK
;
A
#
# COMPACT_ATOMS: atom_id res chain seq x y z
N MET A 1 -21.01 10.93 -18.72
CA MET A 1 -20.06 11.86 -18.05
C MET A 1 -18.99 10.97 -17.43
N LEU A 2 -17.71 11.34 -17.45
CA LEU A 2 -16.66 10.52 -16.85
C LEU A 2 -16.83 10.56 -15.33
N SER A 3 -17.00 9.40 -14.69
CA SER A 3 -16.94 9.30 -13.22
C SER A 3 -15.50 9.02 -12.82
N ILE A 4 -14.91 9.90 -12.01
CA ILE A 4 -13.53 9.73 -11.53
C ILE A 4 -13.37 8.48 -10.66
N TYR A 5 -14.44 8.05 -9.97
CA TYR A 5 -14.45 6.90 -9.06
C TYR A 5 -14.21 5.56 -9.76
N SER A 6 -14.38 5.51 -11.08
CA SER A 6 -14.11 4.33 -11.91
C SER A 6 -12.62 4.14 -12.24
N TYR A 7 -11.76 5.12 -11.92
CA TYR A 7 -10.34 5.11 -12.28
C TYR A 7 -9.45 4.66 -11.13
N THR A 8 -8.38 3.93 -11.47
CA THR A 8 -7.32 3.49 -10.53
C THR A 8 -6.02 4.26 -10.72
N GLU A 9 -5.90 5.00 -11.82
CA GLU A 9 -4.75 5.85 -12.13
C GLU A 9 -5.17 7.29 -12.45
N ALA A 10 -4.56 8.25 -11.76
CA ALA A 10 -4.74 9.67 -12.08
C ALA A 10 -4.36 10.00 -13.54
N SER A 11 -3.31 9.35 -14.07
CA SER A 11 -2.87 9.52 -15.47
C SER A 11 -3.95 9.13 -16.46
N GLN A 12 -4.66 8.03 -16.21
CA GLN A 12 -5.73 7.56 -17.09
C GLN A 12 -6.93 8.51 -17.06
N PHE A 13 -7.36 8.92 -15.87
CA PHE A 13 -8.44 9.90 -15.72
C PHE A 13 -8.12 11.22 -16.44
N LEU A 14 -6.91 11.76 -16.24
CA LEU A 14 -6.48 13.01 -16.88
C LEU A 14 -6.42 12.89 -18.41
N ARG A 15 -5.97 11.74 -18.94
CA ARG A 15 -5.99 11.44 -20.39
C ARG A 15 -7.40 11.43 -20.96
N ASP A 16 -8.34 10.80 -20.26
CA ASP A 16 -9.71 10.66 -20.77
C ASP A 16 -10.49 11.97 -20.62
N ALA A 17 -10.29 12.71 -19.52
CA ALA A 17 -10.80 14.06 -19.35
C ALA A 17 -10.28 15.02 -20.44
N TRP A 18 -9.02 14.88 -20.85
CA TRP A 18 -8.45 15.59 -22.00
C TRP A 18 -9.19 15.25 -23.30
N LYS A 19 -9.38 13.95 -23.59
CA LYS A 19 -10.07 13.50 -24.80
C LYS A 19 -11.49 14.04 -24.86
N GLU A 20 -12.22 14.05 -23.75
CA GLU A 20 -13.57 14.61 -23.66
C GLU A 20 -13.60 16.12 -23.92
N LYS A 21 -12.64 16.88 -23.36
CA LYS A 21 -12.51 18.32 -23.67
C LYS A 21 -12.24 18.55 -25.16
N LYS A 22 -11.34 17.77 -25.76
CA LYS A 22 -11.00 17.88 -27.19
C LYS A 22 -12.16 17.46 -28.09
N LYS A 23 -12.97 16.48 -27.68
CA LYS A 23 -14.18 16.07 -28.38
C LYS A 23 -15.22 17.19 -28.40
N ARG A 24 -15.37 17.93 -27.30
CA ARG A 24 -16.27 19.09 -27.21
C ARG A 24 -15.75 20.31 -27.97
N ASN A 25 -14.44 20.51 -27.99
CA ASN A 25 -13.80 21.59 -28.73
C ASN A 25 -12.52 21.08 -29.42
N PRO A 26 -12.58 20.70 -30.71
CA PRO A 26 -11.43 20.18 -31.45
C PRO A 26 -10.23 21.15 -31.54
N ALA A 27 -10.47 22.46 -31.46
CA ALA A 27 -9.43 23.48 -31.46
C ALA A 27 -8.74 23.64 -30.09
N PHE A 28 -9.29 23.04 -29.03
CA PHE A 28 -8.67 23.07 -27.72
C PHE A 28 -7.35 22.29 -27.75
N SER A 29 -6.25 22.98 -27.44
CA SER A 29 -4.90 22.42 -27.51
C SER A 29 -4.35 22.09 -26.12
N MET A 30 -3.36 21.19 -26.06
CA MET A 30 -2.74 20.81 -24.79
C MET A 30 -2.04 22.01 -24.13
N SER A 31 -1.50 22.93 -24.94
CA SER A 31 -0.93 24.19 -24.47
C SER A 31 -1.99 25.13 -23.89
N ALA A 32 -3.19 25.16 -24.48
CA ALA A 32 -4.31 25.92 -23.92
C ALA A 32 -4.72 25.38 -22.54
N TRP A 33 -4.79 24.05 -22.38
CA TRP A 33 -5.09 23.47 -21.06
C TRP A 33 -3.96 23.71 -20.06
N ALA A 34 -2.70 23.58 -20.48
CA ALA A 34 -1.54 23.89 -19.64
C ALA A 34 -1.61 25.31 -19.08
N LYS A 35 -1.90 26.29 -19.95
CA LYS A 35 -2.07 27.70 -19.56
C LYS A 35 -3.21 27.89 -18.55
N GLN A 36 -4.35 27.22 -18.74
CA GLN A 36 -5.47 27.26 -17.77
C GLN A 36 -5.10 26.71 -16.40
N LEU A 37 -4.22 25.71 -16.36
CA LEU A 37 -3.73 25.13 -15.10
C LEU A 37 -2.59 25.93 -14.45
N GLY A 38 -2.16 27.05 -15.06
CA GLY A 38 -1.03 27.84 -14.57
C GLY A 38 0.34 27.18 -14.82
N LEU A 39 0.44 26.30 -15.82
CA LEU A 39 1.70 25.71 -16.25
C LEU A 39 2.37 26.57 -17.33
N GLU A 40 3.69 26.69 -17.26
CA GLU A 40 4.49 27.44 -18.24
C GLU A 40 4.47 26.82 -19.65
N ASN A 41 4.38 25.49 -19.73
CA ASN A 41 4.31 24.75 -20.99
C ASN A 41 3.53 23.44 -20.84
N SER A 42 3.29 22.73 -21.95
CA SER A 42 2.49 21.50 -22.00
C SER A 42 3.23 20.22 -21.58
N SER A 43 4.54 20.30 -21.31
CA SER A 43 5.36 19.12 -20.97
C SER A 43 4.89 18.41 -19.69
N PRO A 44 4.59 19.10 -18.57
CA PRO A 44 4.07 18.46 -17.36
C PRO A 44 2.77 17.69 -17.59
N LEU A 45 1.85 18.23 -18.40
CA LEU A 45 0.61 17.54 -18.77
C LEU A 45 0.89 16.31 -19.64
N SER A 46 1.77 16.43 -20.64
CA SER A 46 2.15 15.30 -21.49
C SER A 46 2.76 14.15 -20.69
N LEU A 47 3.63 14.47 -19.72
CA LEU A 47 4.24 13.48 -18.83
C LEU A 47 3.22 12.84 -17.87
N ALA A 48 2.29 13.65 -17.34
CA ALA A 48 1.20 13.16 -16.50
C ALA A 48 0.26 12.22 -17.28
N PHE A 49 -0.09 12.59 -18.50
CA PHE A 49 -0.86 11.72 -19.38
C PHE A 49 -0.13 10.43 -19.67
N LYS A 50 1.19 10.44 -19.85
CA LYS A 50 1.96 9.22 -20.08
C LYS A 50 2.22 8.40 -18.81
N GLY A 51 1.76 8.85 -17.64
CA GLY A 51 2.05 8.21 -16.35
C GLY A 51 3.52 8.29 -15.94
N ARG A 52 4.35 9.11 -16.63
CA ARG A 52 5.79 9.22 -16.36
C ARG A 52 6.10 10.15 -15.18
N ARG A 53 5.23 11.15 -14.93
CA ARG A 53 5.36 12.09 -13.82
C ARG A 53 3.99 12.61 -13.41
N SER A 54 3.58 12.37 -12.16
CA SER A 54 2.32 12.88 -11.64
C SER A 54 2.33 14.41 -11.55
N LEU A 55 1.17 15.03 -11.76
CA LEU A 55 1.02 16.48 -11.56
C LEU A 55 1.29 16.84 -10.09
N PRO A 56 2.09 17.89 -9.81
CA PRO A 56 2.25 18.40 -8.46
C PRO A 56 0.91 18.80 -7.84
N LYS A 57 0.71 18.51 -6.55
CA LYS A 57 -0.55 18.76 -5.83
C LYS A 57 -1.05 20.20 -5.93
N LYS A 58 -0.12 21.17 -5.99
CA LYS A 58 -0.44 22.60 -6.13
C LYS A 58 -1.28 22.95 -7.36
N TYR A 59 -1.31 22.09 -8.39
CA TYR A 59 -2.12 22.30 -9.60
C TYR A 59 -3.47 21.58 -9.56
N LEU A 60 -3.71 20.70 -8.57
CA LEU A 60 -4.96 19.95 -8.47
C LEU A 60 -6.20 20.85 -8.28
N PRO A 61 -6.16 21.94 -7.51
CA PRO A 61 -7.32 22.84 -7.40
C PRO A 61 -7.78 23.38 -8.76
N GLN A 62 -6.84 23.72 -9.64
CA GLN A 62 -7.10 24.20 -11.00
C GLN A 62 -7.58 23.06 -11.90
N VAL A 63 -7.08 21.84 -11.71
CA VAL A 63 -7.62 20.66 -12.41
C VAL A 63 -9.08 20.44 -12.03
N VAL A 64 -9.39 20.44 -10.72
CA VAL A 64 -10.76 20.30 -10.18
C VAL A 64 -11.67 21.36 -10.79
N GLN A 65 -11.26 22.63 -10.74
CA GLN A 65 -12.02 23.74 -11.30
C GLN A 65 -12.23 23.61 -12.82
N THR A 66 -11.18 23.33 -13.59
CA THR A 66 -11.27 23.27 -15.06
C THR A 66 -12.05 22.06 -15.56
N LEU A 67 -12.11 20.98 -14.78
CA LEU A 67 -12.89 19.78 -15.07
C LEU A 67 -14.32 19.83 -14.50
N GLY A 68 -14.61 20.80 -13.63
CA GLY A 68 -15.92 20.92 -12.96
C GLY A 68 -16.17 19.82 -11.94
N LEU A 69 -15.10 19.33 -11.29
CA LEU A 69 -15.20 18.32 -10.24
C LEU A 69 -15.70 18.95 -8.95
N SER A 70 -16.52 18.19 -8.23
CA SER A 70 -16.93 18.49 -6.85
C SER A 70 -15.74 18.40 -5.88
N GLY A 71 -15.94 18.86 -4.65
CA GLY A 71 -14.93 18.76 -3.59
C GLY A 71 -14.52 17.31 -3.31
N GLU A 72 -15.47 16.38 -3.27
CA GLU A 72 -15.22 14.95 -3.03
C GLU A 72 -14.44 14.30 -4.18
N GLU A 73 -14.84 14.57 -5.43
CA GLU A 73 -14.11 14.12 -6.62
C GLU A 73 -12.67 14.69 -6.66
N GLY A 74 -12.49 15.93 -6.19
CA GLY A 74 -11.17 16.54 -6.04
C GLY A 74 -10.29 15.84 -5.01
N LEU A 75 -10.86 15.45 -3.87
CA LEU A 75 -10.17 14.64 -2.86
C LEU A 75 -9.82 13.24 -3.40
N TYR A 76 -10.71 12.65 -4.21
CA TYR A 76 -10.46 11.36 -4.88
C TYR A 76 -9.31 11.48 -5.88
N LEU A 77 -9.28 12.54 -6.70
CA LEU A 77 -8.17 12.81 -7.61
C LEU A 77 -6.84 12.95 -6.87
N GLU A 78 -6.83 13.66 -5.73
CA GLU A 78 -5.65 13.78 -4.89
C GLU A 78 -5.19 12.41 -4.38
N ALA A 79 -6.10 11.57 -3.91
CA ALA A 79 -5.80 10.22 -3.46
C ALA A 79 -5.25 9.33 -4.58
N LEU A 80 -5.74 9.45 -5.83
CA LEU A 80 -5.16 8.75 -6.99
C LEU A 80 -3.72 9.20 -7.27
N VAL A 81 -3.45 10.52 -7.15
CA VAL A 81 -2.10 11.06 -7.31
C VAL A 81 -1.17 10.57 -6.21
N ASP A 82 -1.65 10.44 -4.98
CA ASP A 82 -0.87 9.91 -3.87
C ASP A 82 -0.61 8.41 -4.00
N LEU A 83 -1.63 7.64 -4.40
CA LEU A 83 -1.49 6.22 -4.70
C LEU A 83 -0.42 5.97 -5.78
N SER A 84 -0.33 6.85 -6.80
CA SER A 84 0.70 6.74 -7.83
C SER A 84 2.14 6.94 -7.32
N LYS A 85 2.30 7.54 -6.14
CA LYS A 85 3.59 7.78 -5.47
C LYS A 85 3.89 6.77 -4.37
N ALA A 86 2.89 6.01 -3.93
CA ALA A 86 3.04 4.99 -2.92
C ALA A 86 4.02 3.92 -3.40
N LYS A 87 5.06 3.68 -2.60
CA LYS A 87 6.13 2.74 -2.94
C LYS A 87 5.92 1.42 -2.21
N THR A 88 5.45 1.46 -0.98
CA THR A 88 5.29 0.25 -0.17
C THR A 88 3.84 -0.26 -0.17
N PRO A 89 3.61 -1.58 -0.03
CA PRO A 89 2.28 -2.16 0.15
C PRO A 89 1.48 -1.49 1.27
N PRO A 90 2.04 -1.17 2.46
CA PRO A 90 1.30 -0.43 3.47
C PRO A 90 0.91 0.99 3.05
N GLN A 91 1.77 1.72 2.33
CA GLN A 91 1.41 3.04 1.75
C GLN A 91 0.30 2.90 0.71
N ARG A 92 0.38 1.87 -0.16
CA ARG A 92 -0.67 1.59 -1.15
C ARG A 92 -1.99 1.25 -0.47
N LEU A 93 -1.98 0.39 0.55
CA LEU A 93 -3.16 0.02 1.34
C LEU A 93 -3.82 1.26 1.95
N PHE A 94 -3.03 2.18 2.51
CA PHE A 94 -3.54 3.45 3.03
C PHE A 94 -4.32 4.25 1.98
N TYR A 95 -3.71 4.50 0.81
CA TYR A 95 -4.38 5.29 -0.23
C TYR A 95 -5.54 4.55 -0.89
N LEU A 96 -5.47 3.22 -1.03
CA LEU A 96 -6.61 2.41 -1.47
C LEU A 96 -7.77 2.48 -0.49
N SER A 97 -7.51 2.47 0.83
CA SER A 97 -8.54 2.70 1.84
C SER A 97 -9.12 4.10 1.72
N ARG A 98 -8.30 5.12 1.43
CA ARG A 98 -8.77 6.50 1.22
C ARG A 98 -9.68 6.59 0.00
N LEU A 99 -9.29 5.98 -1.13
CA LEU A 99 -10.13 5.92 -2.34
C LEU A 99 -11.47 5.24 -2.06
N LYS A 100 -11.45 4.09 -1.38
CA LYS A 100 -12.67 3.36 -0.99
C LYS A 100 -13.62 4.20 -0.14
N ASN A 101 -13.09 5.01 0.78
CA ASN A 101 -13.90 5.86 1.65
C ASN A 101 -14.43 7.13 0.95
N LEU A 102 -13.79 7.56 -0.13
CA LEU A 102 -14.16 8.76 -0.89
C LEU A 102 -15.12 8.47 -2.05
N ALA A 103 -15.19 7.22 -2.52
CA ALA A 103 -16.09 6.84 -3.60
C ALA A 103 -17.45 6.37 -3.07
N PRO A 104 -18.56 6.68 -3.78
CA PRO A 104 -19.80 5.95 -3.62
C PRO A 104 -19.58 4.46 -3.85
N GLU A 105 -20.17 3.60 -3.01
CA GLU A 105 -19.96 2.14 -3.09
C GLU A 105 -20.34 1.56 -4.46
N SER A 106 -21.38 2.13 -5.11
CA SER A 106 -21.84 1.73 -6.44
C SER A 106 -20.91 2.13 -7.59
N GLU A 107 -19.97 3.04 -7.36
CA GLU A 107 -19.09 3.59 -8.41
C GLU A 107 -17.62 3.24 -8.22
N LEU A 108 -17.26 2.64 -7.08
CA LEU A 108 -15.89 2.26 -6.78
C LEU A 108 -15.40 1.17 -7.75
N SER A 109 -14.26 1.43 -8.37
CA SER A 109 -13.60 0.45 -9.25
C SER A 109 -13.35 -0.88 -8.53
N ARG A 110 -13.75 -1.99 -9.18
CA ARG A 110 -13.46 -3.36 -8.72
C ARG A 110 -11.98 -3.58 -8.45
N GLN A 111 -11.10 -3.00 -9.28
CA GLN A 111 -9.66 -3.10 -9.07
C GLN A 111 -9.22 -2.49 -7.74
N VAL A 112 -9.76 -1.33 -7.34
CA VAL A 112 -9.44 -0.72 -6.03
C VAL A 112 -9.89 -1.62 -4.88
N VAL A 113 -11.09 -2.20 -4.99
CA VAL A 113 -11.63 -3.12 -3.98
C VAL A 113 -10.74 -4.35 -3.86
N ASP A 114 -10.35 -4.95 -4.97
CA ASP A 114 -9.56 -6.17 -5.01
C ASP A 114 -8.12 -5.92 -4.53
N GLU A 115 -7.47 -4.82 -4.96
CA GLU A 115 -6.16 -4.41 -4.42
C GLU A 115 -6.21 -4.11 -2.91
N TYR A 116 -7.28 -3.45 -2.44
CA TYR A 116 -7.46 -3.16 -1.03
C TYR A 116 -7.60 -4.44 -0.20
N LYS A 117 -8.46 -5.37 -0.63
CA LYS A 117 -8.66 -6.66 0.05
C LYS A 117 -7.35 -7.43 0.13
N PHE A 118 -6.70 -7.55 -1.02
CA PHE A 118 -5.40 -8.19 -1.15
C PHE A 118 -4.39 -7.62 -0.15
N LEU A 119 -4.10 -6.33 -0.22
CA LEU A 119 -3.07 -5.73 0.66
C LEU A 119 -3.43 -5.71 2.15
N SER A 120 -4.69 -5.97 2.51
CA SER A 120 -5.12 -6.05 3.91
C SER A 120 -4.85 -7.42 4.58
N GLU A 121 -4.37 -8.40 3.81
CA GLU A 121 -4.12 -9.76 4.31
C GLU A 121 -2.64 -10.01 4.68
N PRO A 122 -2.35 -10.66 5.83
CA PRO A 122 -0.98 -10.97 6.29
C PRO A 122 -0.14 -11.84 5.36
N LEU A 123 -0.76 -12.69 4.53
CA LEU A 123 -0.04 -13.60 3.63
C LEU A 123 0.95 -12.84 2.75
N HIS A 124 0.55 -11.68 2.24
CA HIS A 124 1.34 -10.91 1.29
C HIS A 124 2.64 -10.37 1.88
N THR A 125 2.60 -9.84 3.11
CA THR A 125 3.81 -9.36 3.79
C THR A 125 4.74 -10.53 4.10
N ALA A 126 4.19 -11.68 4.53
CA ALA A 126 4.99 -12.88 4.76
C ALA A 126 5.67 -13.36 3.47
N LEU A 127 4.94 -13.45 2.35
CA LEU A 127 5.50 -13.88 1.06
C LEU A 127 6.61 -12.95 0.56
N ILE A 128 6.47 -11.63 0.76
CA ILE A 128 7.53 -10.69 0.37
C ILE A 128 8.79 -10.93 1.19
N GLU A 129 8.69 -11.03 2.52
CA GLU A 129 9.85 -11.25 3.39
C GLU A 129 10.47 -12.65 3.19
N MET A 130 9.67 -13.66 2.85
CA MET A 130 10.18 -14.99 2.53
C MET A 130 11.15 -15.00 1.34
N THR A 131 11.10 -14.00 0.45
CA THR A 131 12.02 -13.93 -0.70
C THR A 131 13.49 -13.75 -0.30
N ASP A 132 13.73 -13.26 0.92
CA ASP A 132 15.08 -13.09 1.47
C ASP A 132 15.57 -14.32 2.26
N LEU A 133 14.78 -15.40 2.30
CA LEU A 133 15.21 -16.63 2.95
C LEU A 133 16.35 -17.32 2.19
N LYS A 134 17.26 -17.90 2.95
CA LYS A 134 18.30 -18.79 2.45
C LYS A 134 17.68 -19.98 1.73
N GLY A 135 17.98 -20.09 0.45
CA GLY A 135 17.45 -21.15 -0.40
C GLY A 135 15.97 -21.00 -0.76
N PHE A 136 15.42 -19.78 -0.67
CA PHE A 136 14.06 -19.47 -1.13
C PHE A 136 13.79 -20.01 -2.53
N ARG A 137 12.60 -20.60 -2.70
CA ARG A 137 12.11 -21.09 -4.00
C ARG A 137 10.77 -20.45 -4.31
N PRO A 138 10.60 -19.84 -5.51
CA PRO A 138 9.32 -19.30 -5.95
C PRO A 138 8.40 -20.42 -6.46
N ASP A 139 8.19 -21.43 -5.62
CA ASP A 139 7.34 -22.59 -5.85
C ASP A 139 6.23 -22.59 -4.79
N PRO A 140 4.94 -22.51 -5.17
CA PRO A 140 3.83 -22.52 -4.24
C PRO A 140 3.87 -23.70 -3.26
N LYS A 141 4.34 -24.88 -3.69
CA LYS A 141 4.43 -26.05 -2.83
C LYS A 141 5.49 -25.88 -1.74
N TRP A 142 6.69 -25.43 -2.10
CA TRP A 142 7.76 -25.13 -1.14
C TRP A 142 7.33 -24.06 -0.14
N ILE A 143 6.67 -23.01 -0.61
CA ILE A 143 6.21 -21.89 0.22
C ILE A 143 5.13 -22.36 1.20
N HIS A 144 4.09 -23.04 0.70
CA HIS A 144 3.00 -23.56 1.52
C HIS A 144 3.49 -24.49 2.64
N GLN A 145 4.52 -25.31 2.38
CA GLN A 145 5.12 -26.19 3.39
C GLN A 145 5.88 -25.44 4.51
N ARG A 146 6.29 -24.19 4.27
CA ARG A 146 7.04 -23.36 5.23
C ARG A 146 6.17 -22.30 5.90
N LEU A 147 5.02 -21.99 5.34
CA LEU A 147 4.10 -21.00 5.91
C LEU A 147 3.35 -21.56 7.12
N ARG A 148 3.33 -20.78 8.20
CA ARG A 148 2.41 -21.00 9.33
C ARG A 148 1.00 -20.43 9.08
N ILE A 149 0.87 -19.51 8.13
CA ILE A 149 -0.43 -18.97 7.70
C ILE A 149 -1.17 -20.06 6.94
N LYS A 150 -2.35 -20.46 7.44
CA LYS A 150 -3.20 -21.48 6.82
C LYS A 150 -3.72 -20.94 5.48
N THR A 151 -3.29 -21.55 4.39
CA THR A 151 -3.60 -21.15 3.02
C THR A 151 -3.55 -22.36 2.08
N THR A 152 -4.13 -22.28 0.89
CA THR A 152 -4.04 -23.30 -0.16
C THR A 152 -2.87 -23.03 -1.13
N LEU A 153 -2.50 -24.00 -1.96
CA LEU A 153 -1.49 -23.79 -3.00
C LEU A 153 -1.93 -22.73 -4.02
N ASP A 154 -3.22 -22.71 -4.35
CA ASP A 154 -3.79 -21.76 -5.30
C ASP A 154 -3.74 -20.33 -4.75
N GLU A 155 -4.11 -20.14 -3.47
CA GLU A 155 -4.00 -18.85 -2.79
C GLU A 155 -2.55 -18.32 -2.77
N VAL A 156 -1.55 -19.20 -2.53
CA VAL A 156 -0.13 -18.82 -2.60
C VAL A 156 0.26 -18.41 -4.02
N ALA A 157 -0.15 -19.17 -5.04
CA ALA A 157 0.15 -18.88 -6.44
C ALA A 157 -0.49 -17.56 -6.90
N GLU A 158 -1.76 -17.35 -6.57
CA GLU A 158 -2.49 -16.09 -6.82
C GLU A 158 -1.80 -14.91 -6.13
N ALA A 159 -1.40 -15.10 -4.86
CA ALA A 159 -0.71 -14.07 -4.10
C ALA A 159 0.64 -13.68 -4.70
N LEU A 160 1.46 -14.64 -5.12
CA LEU A 160 2.72 -14.35 -5.82
C LEU A 160 2.49 -13.61 -7.14
N GLY A 161 1.55 -14.08 -7.96
CA GLY A 161 1.22 -13.45 -9.24
C GLY A 161 0.79 -11.99 -9.06
N ARG A 162 -0.05 -11.74 -8.06
CA ARG A 162 -0.52 -10.39 -7.72
C ARG A 162 0.58 -9.50 -7.15
N LEU A 163 1.48 -10.02 -6.33
CA LEU A 163 2.66 -9.29 -5.85
C LEU A 163 3.58 -8.84 -7.01
N ILE A 164 3.73 -9.67 -8.04
CA ILE A 164 4.49 -9.32 -9.26
C ILE A 164 3.74 -8.26 -10.08
N GLU A 165 2.43 -8.41 -10.28
CA GLU A 165 1.59 -7.44 -10.99
C GLU A 165 1.65 -6.05 -10.33
N LEU A 166 1.60 -6.02 -9.00
CA LEU A 166 1.72 -4.81 -8.17
C LEU A 166 3.16 -4.28 -8.08
N LYS A 167 4.14 -4.96 -8.71
CA LYS A 167 5.57 -4.62 -8.70
C LYS A 167 6.18 -4.59 -7.28
N LEU A 168 5.60 -5.36 -6.37
CA LEU A 168 6.11 -5.57 -5.02
C LEU A 168 7.18 -6.67 -5.01
N LEU A 169 7.06 -7.61 -5.93
CA LEU A 169 8.08 -8.57 -6.29
C LEU A 169 8.52 -8.36 -7.74
N LYS A 170 9.79 -8.63 -8.01
CA LYS A 170 10.34 -8.67 -9.36
C LYS A 170 10.93 -10.05 -9.62
N GLN A 171 10.61 -10.60 -10.79
CA GLN A 171 11.23 -11.82 -11.27
C GLN A 171 12.50 -11.51 -12.06
N ASP A 172 13.58 -12.22 -11.75
CA ASP A 172 14.74 -12.36 -12.61
C ASP A 172 14.50 -13.52 -13.58
N PHE A 173 14.32 -13.20 -14.86
CA PHE A 173 14.06 -14.20 -15.89
C PHE A 173 15.25 -15.11 -16.19
N SER A 174 16.47 -14.72 -15.82
CA SER A 174 17.68 -15.53 -16.05
C SER A 174 17.86 -16.62 -14.98
N THR A 175 17.46 -16.33 -13.75
CA THR A 175 17.60 -17.26 -12.60
C THR A 175 16.27 -17.83 -12.11
N GLY A 176 15.16 -17.26 -12.57
CA GLY A 176 13.81 -17.57 -12.07
C GLY A 176 13.51 -17.02 -10.68
N ARG A 177 14.46 -16.35 -10.01
CA ARG A 177 14.31 -15.87 -8.63
C ARG A 177 13.33 -14.69 -8.53
N LEU A 178 12.66 -14.58 -7.39
CA LEU A 178 11.87 -13.41 -7.02
C LEU A 178 12.64 -12.57 -5.99
N TYR A 179 12.53 -11.26 -6.13
CA TYR A 179 13.15 -10.28 -5.24
C TYR A 179 12.12 -9.25 -4.82
N LYS A 180 12.11 -8.88 -3.54
CA LYS A 180 11.34 -7.72 -3.09
C LYS A 180 11.88 -6.43 -3.71
N THR A 181 10.98 -5.55 -4.14
CA THR A 181 11.37 -4.28 -4.80
C THR A 181 11.68 -3.17 -3.81
N HIS A 182 11.37 -3.39 -2.53
CA HIS A 182 11.57 -2.44 -1.44
C HIS A 182 12.13 -3.15 -0.20
N ALA A 183 13.12 -2.52 0.44
CA ALA A 183 13.84 -3.11 1.57
C ALA A 183 13.00 -3.22 2.86
N PHE A 184 12.07 -2.28 3.09
CA PHE A 184 11.31 -2.23 4.34
C PHE A 184 9.81 -2.01 4.12
N LEU A 185 9.00 -2.90 4.70
CA LEU A 185 7.55 -2.88 4.64
C LEU A 185 6.96 -2.45 5.99
N THR A 186 6.85 -1.14 6.22
CA THR A 186 6.20 -0.62 7.43
C THR A 186 4.93 0.16 7.14
N THR A 187 3.95 0.04 8.03
CA THR A 187 2.72 0.84 7.99
C THR A 187 3.04 2.30 8.29
N GLU A 188 2.28 3.22 7.68
CA GLU A 188 2.46 4.64 8.01
C GLU A 188 2.08 4.90 9.47
N ASN A 189 2.96 5.64 10.15
CA ASN A 189 2.79 5.97 11.55
C ASN A 189 1.58 6.88 11.79
N ASP A 190 0.78 6.55 12.80
CA ASP A 190 -0.38 7.34 13.24
C ASP A 190 -1.50 7.50 12.20
N VAL A 191 -1.58 6.57 11.25
CA VAL A 191 -2.61 6.52 10.22
C VAL A 191 -3.70 5.50 10.59
N ALA A 192 -4.96 5.93 10.58
CA ALA A 192 -6.10 5.15 11.07
C ALA A 192 -7.10 4.78 9.95
N ASP A 193 -6.60 4.40 8.78
CA ASP A 193 -7.44 3.93 7.68
C ASP A 193 -7.96 2.50 7.92
N LEU A 194 -9.01 2.12 7.19
CA LEU A 194 -9.68 0.83 7.39
C LEU A 194 -8.79 -0.35 6.99
N GLY A 195 -7.94 -0.17 5.98
CA GLY A 195 -7.03 -1.19 5.48
C GLY A 195 -5.99 -1.54 6.55
N THR A 196 -5.32 -0.52 7.08
CA THR A 196 -4.37 -0.68 8.18
C THR A 196 -5.03 -1.31 9.41
N LYS A 197 -6.27 -0.91 9.75
CA LYS A 197 -7.03 -1.54 10.84
C LYS A 197 -7.32 -3.02 10.58
N LYS A 198 -7.72 -3.38 9.35
CA LYS A 198 -8.00 -4.77 8.95
C LYS A 198 -6.74 -5.63 8.96
N PHE A 199 -5.63 -5.09 8.48
CA PHE A 199 -4.32 -5.74 8.57
C PHE A 199 -3.90 -5.97 10.03
N HIS A 200 -3.97 -4.95 10.89
CA HIS A 200 -3.69 -5.09 12.32
C HIS A 200 -4.62 -6.09 13.03
N GLU A 201 -5.90 -6.12 12.67
CA GLU A 201 -6.86 -7.11 13.17
C GLU A 201 -6.44 -8.53 12.75
N ALA A 202 -6.14 -8.74 11.47
CA ALA A 202 -5.77 -10.04 10.92
C ALA A 202 -4.47 -10.56 11.54
N ILE A 203 -3.44 -9.72 11.65
CA ILE A 203 -2.15 -10.12 12.22
C ILE A 203 -2.25 -10.38 13.73
N SER A 204 -3.11 -9.66 14.45
CA SER A 204 -3.36 -9.92 15.88
C SER A 204 -4.07 -11.25 16.10
N LYS A 205 -5.03 -11.60 15.24
CA LYS A 205 -5.69 -12.92 15.27
C LYS A 205 -4.70 -14.03 14.95
N PHE A 206 -3.83 -13.84 13.96
CA PHE A 206 -2.76 -14.78 13.64
C PHE A 206 -1.79 -14.96 14.83
N ALA A 207 -1.33 -13.87 15.43
CA ALA A 207 -0.47 -13.92 16.62
C ALA A 207 -1.13 -14.66 17.79
N ALA A 208 -2.43 -14.45 18.03
CA ALA A 208 -3.16 -15.16 19.08
C ALA A 208 -3.18 -16.68 18.86
N GLN A 209 -3.20 -17.16 17.61
CA GLN A 209 -3.09 -18.59 17.29
C GLN A 209 -1.69 -19.12 17.63
N GLN A 210 -0.64 -18.33 17.32
CA GLN A 210 0.75 -18.73 17.54
C GLN A 210 1.12 -18.90 19.01
N VAL A 211 0.37 -18.31 19.95
CA VAL A 211 0.51 -18.58 21.39
C VAL A 211 0.39 -20.08 21.70
N PHE A 212 -0.48 -20.79 20.99
CA PHE A 212 -0.74 -22.21 21.22
C PHE A 212 0.02 -23.13 20.26
N GLU A 213 0.42 -22.64 19.10
CA GLU A 213 1.06 -23.45 18.03
C GLU A 213 2.60 -23.47 18.12
N GLN A 214 3.24 -22.46 18.72
CA GLN A 214 4.70 -22.33 18.81
C GLN A 214 5.21 -22.51 20.25
N SER A 215 6.37 -23.14 20.41
CA SER A 215 7.02 -23.32 21.71
C SER A 215 7.67 -22.02 22.21
N LEU A 216 8.04 -21.97 23.49
CA LEU A 216 8.58 -20.76 24.13
C LEU A 216 9.93 -20.30 23.58
N ASP A 217 10.70 -21.20 22.97
CA ASP A 217 11.97 -20.90 22.31
C ASP A 217 11.78 -20.35 20.88
N GLU A 218 10.62 -20.57 20.26
CA GLU A 218 10.30 -20.07 18.92
C GLU A 218 9.61 -18.70 18.92
N ARG A 219 9.07 -18.25 20.08
CA ARG A 219 8.27 -17.02 20.18
C ARG A 219 8.50 -16.25 21.49
N GLU A 220 8.30 -14.94 21.42
CA GLU A 220 8.23 -14.07 22.60
C GLU A 220 6.84 -13.42 22.69
N PHE A 221 6.16 -13.60 23.83
CA PHE A 221 4.86 -12.97 24.12
C PHE A 221 4.87 -12.36 25.52
N GLY A 222 5.11 -11.04 25.57
CA GLY A 222 4.97 -10.24 26.79
C GLY A 222 3.64 -9.49 26.84
N SER A 223 3.02 -9.42 28.01
CA SER A 223 1.81 -8.62 28.24
C SER A 223 1.91 -7.86 29.56
N TYR A 224 1.67 -6.54 29.50
CA TYR A 224 1.77 -5.66 30.65
C TYR A 224 0.61 -4.66 30.66
N SER A 225 0.01 -4.47 31.84
CA SER A 225 -0.96 -3.40 32.08
C SER A 225 -0.34 -2.33 32.98
N PHE A 226 -0.39 -1.07 32.55
CA PHE A 226 0.19 0.05 33.29
C PHE A 226 -0.58 1.34 33.04
N ASN A 227 -0.41 2.31 33.94
CA ASN A 227 -1.04 3.62 33.84
C ASN A 227 -0.15 4.62 33.09
N LEU A 228 -0.71 5.30 32.10
CA LEU A 228 -0.03 6.34 31.32
C LEU A 228 -0.67 7.71 31.61
N LYS A 229 0.13 8.71 32.02
CA LYS A 229 -0.35 10.09 32.20
C LYS A 229 -0.93 10.63 30.88
N LYS A 230 -2.03 11.38 30.96
CA LYS A 230 -2.64 12.05 29.80
C LYS A 230 -1.58 12.89 29.05
N GLY A 231 -1.58 12.80 27.72
CA GLY A 231 -0.61 13.49 26.85
C GLY A 231 0.74 12.76 26.64
N GLN A 232 1.06 11.70 27.42
CA GLN A 232 2.34 10.99 27.25
C GLN A 232 2.35 9.95 26.11
N MET A 233 1.21 9.68 25.47
CA MET A 233 1.09 8.69 24.39
C MET A 233 2.05 8.97 23.23
N SER A 234 2.21 10.23 22.83
CA SER A 234 3.14 10.59 21.74
C SER A 234 4.60 10.25 22.10
N LYS A 235 5.02 10.50 23.35
CA LYS A 235 6.36 10.16 23.83
C LYS A 235 6.58 8.64 23.89
N ALA A 236 5.57 7.89 24.34
CA ALA A 236 5.61 6.43 24.35
C ALA A 236 5.78 5.87 22.92
N LYS A 237 4.95 6.32 21.97
CA LYS A 237 5.06 5.94 20.55
C LYS A 237 6.44 6.23 19.96
N LYS A 238 7.02 7.40 20.24
CA LYS A 238 8.38 7.75 19.77
C LYS A 238 9.44 6.79 20.30
N LYS A 239 9.39 6.42 21.58
CA LYS A 239 10.31 5.43 22.17
C LYS A 239 10.12 4.04 21.56
N MET A 240 8.88 3.61 21.35
CA MET A 240 8.55 2.33 20.72
C MET A 240 9.08 2.25 19.28
N ARG A 241 8.93 3.33 18.50
CA ARG A 241 9.47 3.40 17.13
C ARG A 241 10.99 3.33 17.12
N LYS A 242 11.65 4.10 17.98
CA LYS A 242 13.12 4.04 18.11
C LYS A 242 13.61 2.64 18.45
N PHE A 243 12.92 1.95 19.37
CA PHE A 243 13.22 0.57 19.70
C PHE A 243 13.08 -0.37 18.49
N LEU A 244 12.02 -0.23 17.69
CA LEU A 244 11.87 -1.03 16.47
C LEU A 244 12.99 -0.76 15.47
N ASP A 245 13.36 0.50 15.26
CA ASP A 245 14.45 0.87 14.37
C ASP A 245 15.77 0.23 14.82
N GLU A 246 16.08 0.28 16.12
CA GLU A 246 17.26 -0.36 16.72
C GLU A 246 17.20 -1.88 16.60
N PHE A 247 16.04 -2.50 16.87
CA PHE A 247 15.85 -3.95 16.81
C PHE A 247 16.08 -4.52 15.40
N PHE A 248 15.46 -3.93 14.37
CA PHE A 248 15.64 -4.41 13.01
C PHE A 248 17.06 -4.15 12.47
N GLN A 249 17.71 -3.06 12.88
CA GLN A 249 19.12 -2.83 12.54
C GLN A 249 20.05 -3.91 13.10
N GLU A 250 19.72 -4.50 14.26
CA GLU A 250 20.54 -5.51 14.91
C GLU A 250 20.23 -6.93 14.41
N PHE A 251 18.96 -7.27 14.20
CA PHE A 251 18.52 -8.65 14.00
C PHE A 251 17.98 -8.98 12.60
N GLU A 252 17.69 -8.00 11.74
CA GLU A 252 17.24 -8.28 10.38
C GLU A 252 18.41 -8.86 9.57
N ALA A 253 18.24 -10.10 9.09
CA ALA A 253 19.26 -10.77 8.32
C ALA A 253 19.42 -10.11 6.93
N PRO A 254 20.65 -10.09 6.36
CA PRO A 254 20.84 -9.71 4.98
C PRO A 254 20.04 -10.58 4.00
N ALA A 255 19.72 -10.02 2.84
CA ALA A 255 18.94 -10.71 1.80
C ALA A 255 19.61 -12.04 1.37
N GLY A 256 18.88 -13.14 1.46
CA GLY A 256 19.34 -14.49 1.13
C GLY A 256 20.06 -15.22 2.28
N GLU A 257 20.19 -14.58 3.45
CA GLU A 257 20.85 -15.15 4.63
C GLU A 257 19.86 -15.52 5.75
N GLY A 258 18.61 -15.06 5.69
CA GLY A 258 17.61 -15.39 6.72
C GLY A 258 17.19 -16.86 6.71
N ASP A 259 17.13 -17.51 7.86
CA ASP A 259 16.71 -18.91 7.95
C ASP A 259 15.17 -19.06 7.99
N ASP A 260 14.50 -18.16 8.69
CA ASP A 260 13.04 -18.13 8.87
C ASP A 260 12.47 -16.71 8.83
N THR A 261 11.19 -16.59 8.46
CA THR A 261 10.48 -15.30 8.38
C THR A 261 9.67 -15.06 9.65
N TYR A 262 9.99 -13.99 10.37
CA TYR A 262 9.32 -13.62 11.62
C TYR A 262 8.38 -12.44 11.43
N GLN A 263 7.24 -12.48 12.13
CA GLN A 263 6.34 -11.33 12.28
C GLN A 263 6.54 -10.70 13.66
N PHE A 264 6.95 -9.43 13.70
CA PHE A 264 7.00 -8.65 14.94
C PHE A 264 5.78 -7.75 15.06
N ASN A 265 5.06 -7.84 16.19
CA ASN A 265 3.89 -6.99 16.48
C ASN A 265 4.14 -6.16 17.73
N LEU A 266 4.04 -4.83 17.63
CA LEU A 266 4.16 -3.93 18.77
C LEU A 266 2.86 -3.15 18.99
N GLN A 267 2.21 -3.38 20.14
CA GLN A 267 0.85 -2.86 20.39
C GLN A 267 0.78 -2.14 21.74
N LEU A 268 0.27 -0.91 21.75
CA LEU A 268 -0.02 -0.14 22.96
C LEU A 268 -1.39 0.52 22.82
N PHE A 269 -2.32 0.13 23.67
CA PHE A 269 -3.69 0.64 23.69
C PHE A 269 -4.20 0.80 25.12
N ARG A 270 -5.22 1.64 25.30
CA ARG A 270 -5.91 1.78 26.60
C ARG A 270 -6.89 0.64 26.78
N VAL A 271 -6.96 0.08 27.98
CA VAL A 271 -7.97 -0.92 28.37
C VAL A 271 -9.16 -0.32 29.13
N THR A 272 -9.05 0.95 29.55
CA THR A 272 -10.10 1.71 30.23
C THR A 272 -10.75 2.75 29.31
N LYS A 273 -11.99 3.16 29.63
CA LYS A 273 -12.78 4.13 28.85
C LYS A 273 -12.46 5.57 29.24
#